data_AF-A0A2E3C5Z6-F1
#
_entry.id   AF-A0A2E3C5Z6-F1
#
_cell.length_a   1.000
_cell.length_b   1.000
_cell.length_c   1.000
_cell.angle_alpha   90.00
_cell.angle_beta   90.00
_cell.angle_gamma   90.00
#
_symmetry.space_group_name_H-M   'P 1'
#
loop_
_entity.id
_entity.type
_entity.pdbx_description
1 polymer ?
#
loop_
_entity_poly.entity_id
_entity_poly.type
_entity_poly.pdbx_seq_one_letter_code
_entity_poly.pdbx_strand_id
1 'polypeptide(L)'
;MPFCRECGKEVQREWKLCPFCGESQESGEANSESAGPLQFQDSAMSGDIHHTVINNDVEAVTNAVIMALDKLGVVSNEPSHEVPVELVAPEIQCLNVGDSVDYFSPTNQRWLDNCTVMEVNENGTYVVSVPKSSRIETKYAVTIGDSPGCIRPSQPLFTIGNRVLANWKNAGPLYFGTIADVNPDGTYDIQYDDGDAELRVEQSRIYLAPNLSVGDRVFVNWKAHGYYFPAHVASIHPDHTIRVDYDDGDTEDNIPLSRVRVITEENKEVMEYADAISESEEELLQAFRVFDTQETGTISATELFRILTEMGDQPIDESEVFELFNDLGIEMDAELDYRQLAKWLVSP
;
A
#
# COMPACT_ATOMS: atom_id res chain seq x y z
N MET A 1 14.10 -26.00 38.55
CA MET A 1 13.50 -27.09 39.36
C MET A 1 12.21 -27.54 38.65
N PRO A 2 11.40 -28.54 39.05
CA PRO A 2 10.08 -28.68 38.39
C PRO A 2 9.23 -27.44 38.67
N PHE A 3 8.28 -27.16 37.78
CA PHE A 3 7.35 -26.03 37.88
C PHE A 3 5.92 -26.55 37.98
N CYS A 4 5.06 -25.81 38.67
CA CYS A 4 3.63 -26.09 38.70
C CYS A 4 3.00 -25.64 37.37
N ARG A 5 2.28 -26.54 36.67
CA ARG A 5 1.67 -26.25 35.36
C ARG A 5 0.60 -25.16 35.38
N GLU A 6 -0.09 -24.99 36.52
CA GLU A 6 -1.17 -24.00 36.64
C GLU A 6 -0.69 -22.59 37.03
N CYS A 7 0.39 -22.48 37.81
CA CYS A 7 0.83 -21.17 38.33
C CYS A 7 2.27 -20.80 37.97
N GLY A 8 2.98 -21.65 37.23
CA GLY A 8 4.33 -21.38 36.71
C GLY A 8 5.44 -21.26 37.76
N LYS A 9 5.15 -21.43 39.05
CA LYS A 9 6.14 -21.29 40.12
C LYS A 9 7.01 -22.54 40.28
N GLU A 10 8.27 -22.32 40.61
CA GLU A 10 9.20 -23.40 40.97
C GLU A 10 8.72 -24.15 42.21
N VAL A 11 8.74 -25.47 42.11
CA VAL A 11 8.35 -26.42 43.14
C VAL A 11 9.47 -27.43 43.35
N GLN A 12 9.54 -28.00 44.55
CA GLN A 12 10.55 -29.02 44.87
C GLN A 12 10.30 -30.30 44.06
N ARG A 13 11.29 -31.17 43.88
CA ARG A 13 11.13 -32.38 43.04
C ARG A 13 10.13 -33.43 43.55
N GLU A 14 9.71 -33.36 44.82
CA GLU A 14 8.91 -34.40 45.49
C GLU A 14 7.63 -33.80 46.14
N TRP A 15 6.85 -33.05 45.36
CA TRP A 15 5.61 -32.43 45.82
C TRP A 15 4.38 -33.20 45.33
N LYS A 16 3.40 -33.42 46.22
CA LYS A 16 2.10 -34.05 45.87
C LYS A 16 0.99 -33.04 45.64
N LEU A 17 1.05 -31.89 46.32
CA LEU A 17 0.14 -30.75 46.15
C LEU A 17 0.96 -29.46 46.05
N CYS A 18 0.57 -28.56 45.13
CA CYS A 18 1.30 -27.32 44.91
C CYS A 18 1.16 -26.43 46.14
N PRO A 19 2.25 -25.97 46.79
CA PRO A 19 2.16 -25.11 47.97
C PRO A 19 1.63 -23.70 47.67
N PHE A 20 1.50 -23.32 46.39
CA PHE A 20 1.03 -22.01 45.97
C PHE A 20 -0.43 -21.99 45.49
N CYS A 21 -0.90 -23.04 44.81
CA CYS A 21 -2.27 -23.12 44.28
C CYS A 21 -3.08 -24.34 44.75
N GLY A 22 -2.46 -25.33 45.40
CA GLY A 22 -3.14 -26.51 45.93
C GLY A 22 -3.39 -27.66 44.96
N GLU A 23 -2.91 -27.57 43.71
CA GLU A 23 -3.20 -28.58 42.68
C GLU A 23 -2.37 -29.87 42.85
N SER A 24 -2.89 -31.05 42.45
CA SER A 24 -2.23 -32.35 42.63
C SER A 24 -1.60 -32.92 41.36
N GLN A 25 -0.51 -33.70 41.50
CA GLN A 25 0.12 -34.44 40.39
C GLN A 25 -0.43 -35.87 40.31
N GLU A 26 -1.53 -36.13 39.61
CA GLU A 26 -1.88 -37.51 39.18
C GLU A 26 -2.28 -37.60 37.70
N SER A 27 -1.86 -38.73 37.12
CA SER A 27 -1.69 -39.13 35.73
C SER A 27 -2.88 -39.92 35.15
N GLY A 28 -3.04 -39.93 33.82
CA GLY A 28 -3.90 -40.92 33.13
C GLY A 28 -3.60 -41.06 31.63
N GLU A 29 -2.97 -42.18 31.24
CA GLU A 29 -2.82 -42.67 29.87
C GLU A 29 -4.08 -43.46 29.39
N ALA A 30 -4.19 -43.52 28.05
CA ALA A 30 -4.76 -44.59 27.20
C ALA A 30 -6.28 -44.60 26.87
N ASN A 31 -6.59 -44.46 25.56
CA ASN A 31 -7.19 -45.54 24.78
C ASN A 31 -7.00 -45.37 23.26
N SER A 32 -6.52 -46.44 22.63
CA SER A 32 -6.38 -46.68 21.19
C SER A 32 -7.55 -47.50 20.67
N GLU A 33 -8.05 -47.25 19.45
CA GLU A 33 -8.65 -48.30 18.61
C GLU A 33 -8.69 -47.92 17.12
N SER A 34 -8.43 -48.90 16.27
CA SER A 34 -8.24 -48.83 14.82
C SER A 34 -9.40 -49.52 14.08
N ALA A 35 -9.76 -49.04 12.88
CA ALA A 35 -10.57 -49.79 11.91
C ALA A 35 -10.20 -49.39 10.47
N GLY A 36 -10.10 -50.40 9.60
CA GLY A 36 -9.37 -50.38 8.31
C GLY A 36 -10.10 -49.80 7.07
N PRO A 37 -9.62 -50.14 5.86
CA PRO A 37 -9.71 -49.28 4.67
C PRO A 37 -10.96 -49.53 3.84
N LEU A 38 -11.55 -48.46 3.31
CA LEU A 38 -12.56 -48.52 2.25
C LEU A 38 -12.12 -47.67 1.07
N GLN A 39 -11.94 -48.37 -0.05
CA GLN A 39 -11.58 -47.84 -1.35
C GLN A 39 -12.83 -47.92 -2.24
N PHE A 40 -13.30 -46.80 -2.78
CA PHE A 40 -14.16 -46.78 -3.96
C PHE A 40 -13.76 -45.62 -4.86
N GLN A 41 -13.34 -45.97 -6.07
CA GLN A 41 -13.22 -45.06 -7.20
C GLN A 41 -14.63 -44.79 -7.73
N ASP A 42 -14.98 -43.53 -7.97
CA ASP A 42 -15.68 -43.19 -9.20
C ASP A 42 -15.39 -41.74 -9.60
N SER A 43 -15.02 -41.58 -10.87
CA SER A 43 -14.69 -40.31 -11.50
C SER A 43 -15.93 -39.78 -12.21
N ALA A 44 -16.24 -38.47 -12.09
CA ALA A 44 -16.41 -37.57 -13.23
C ALA A 44 -17.03 -36.20 -12.85
N MET A 45 -16.24 -35.17 -13.15
CA MET A 45 -16.60 -33.94 -13.88
C MET A 45 -17.45 -32.84 -13.21
N SER A 46 -16.73 -31.72 -13.03
CA SER A 46 -17.06 -30.39 -13.56
C SER A 46 -17.98 -29.51 -12.71
N GLY A 47 -17.34 -28.50 -12.13
CA GLY A 47 -17.96 -27.38 -11.47
C GLY A 47 -16.99 -26.84 -10.44
N ASP A 48 -16.02 -26.02 -10.87
CA ASP A 48 -15.17 -25.23 -9.99
C ASP A 48 -16.07 -24.26 -9.21
N ILE A 49 -16.59 -24.77 -8.09
CA ILE A 49 -17.12 -23.98 -7.01
C ILE A 49 -15.93 -23.83 -6.08
N HIS A 50 -15.26 -22.67 -6.13
CA HIS A 50 -14.38 -22.23 -5.06
C HIS A 50 -15.24 -22.08 -3.80
N HIS A 51 -15.49 -23.21 -3.14
CA HIS A 51 -15.91 -23.22 -1.76
C HIS A 51 -14.65 -22.80 -1.00
N THR A 52 -14.58 -21.53 -0.62
CA THR A 52 -13.73 -21.09 0.48
C THR A 52 -14.14 -21.93 1.67
N VAL A 53 -13.42 -23.04 1.86
CA VAL A 53 -13.42 -23.74 3.14
C VAL A 53 -12.74 -22.75 4.06
N ILE A 54 -13.54 -22.02 4.82
CA ILE A 54 -13.10 -21.19 5.94
C ILE A 54 -12.50 -22.18 6.94
N ASN A 55 -11.25 -22.54 6.73
CA ASN A 55 -10.48 -23.21 7.75
C ASN A 55 -10.08 -22.11 8.72
N ASN A 56 -10.62 -22.22 9.93
CA ASN A 56 -10.20 -21.49 11.10
C ASN A 56 -8.79 -21.99 11.48
N ASP A 57 -7.83 -21.77 10.59
CA ASP A 57 -6.55 -22.45 10.63
C ASP A 57 -5.57 -21.65 11.45
N VAL A 58 -5.38 -22.09 12.68
CA VAL A 58 -4.28 -21.63 13.54
C VAL A 58 -2.95 -21.70 12.80
N GLU A 59 -2.79 -22.68 11.91
CA GLU A 59 -1.58 -22.86 11.10
C GLU A 59 -1.40 -21.72 10.09
N ALA A 60 -2.49 -21.20 9.52
CA ALA A 60 -2.43 -20.03 8.64
C ALA A 60 -2.03 -18.76 9.40
N VAL A 61 -2.47 -18.58 10.65
CA VAL A 61 -2.00 -17.47 11.51
C VAL A 61 -0.51 -17.59 11.72
N THR A 62 -0.03 -18.74 12.21
CA THR A 62 1.38 -18.89 12.53
C THR A 62 2.22 -18.73 11.28
N ASN A 63 1.88 -19.38 10.17
CA ASN A 63 2.63 -19.27 8.92
C ASN A 63 2.60 -17.84 8.36
N ALA A 64 1.48 -17.14 8.40
CA ALA A 64 1.39 -15.78 7.87
C ALA A 64 2.09 -14.75 8.77
N VAL A 65 2.05 -14.93 10.09
CA VAL A 65 2.87 -14.14 11.01
C VAL A 65 4.35 -14.46 10.78
N ILE A 66 4.76 -15.73 10.71
CA ILE A 66 6.13 -16.15 10.36
C ILE A 66 6.59 -15.53 9.03
N MET A 67 5.79 -15.60 7.96
CA MET A 67 6.11 -15.03 6.64
C MET A 67 6.23 -13.51 6.66
N ALA A 68 5.45 -12.85 7.51
CA ALA A 68 5.56 -11.41 7.66
C ALA A 68 6.74 -10.98 8.55
N LEU A 69 7.14 -11.83 9.49
CA LEU A 69 8.39 -11.70 10.23
C LEU A 69 9.61 -12.00 9.35
N ASP A 70 9.48 -12.93 8.39
CA ASP A 70 10.45 -13.22 7.32
C ASP A 70 10.74 -11.97 6.48
N LYS A 71 9.70 -11.23 6.07
CA LYS A 71 9.81 -9.94 5.37
C LYS A 71 10.51 -8.83 6.17
N LEU A 72 10.49 -8.89 7.50
CA LEU A 72 11.22 -7.97 8.38
C LEU A 72 12.71 -8.33 8.53
N GLY A 73 13.18 -9.40 7.85
CA GLY A 73 14.59 -9.67 7.61
C GLY A 73 15.22 -10.75 8.50
N VAL A 74 14.45 -11.71 9.00
CA VAL A 74 14.95 -12.73 9.95
C VAL A 74 15.28 -14.08 9.30
N VAL A 75 14.55 -14.53 8.27
CA VAL A 75 14.92 -15.73 7.48
C VAL A 75 14.60 -15.45 6.00
N SER A 76 15.02 -16.32 5.09
CA SER A 76 15.09 -16.04 3.66
C SER A 76 13.99 -16.72 2.82
N ASN A 77 13.28 -15.89 2.04
CA ASN A 77 13.09 -15.92 0.58
C ASN A 77 11.99 -16.84 -0.01
N GLU A 78 10.77 -16.33 -0.08
CA GLU A 78 9.71 -16.69 -1.04
C GLU A 78 9.04 -15.42 -1.62
N PRO A 79 8.38 -15.51 -2.80
CA PRO A 79 8.37 -14.43 -3.78
C PRO A 79 7.53 -13.23 -3.31
N SER A 80 8.18 -12.07 -3.23
CA SER A 80 7.50 -10.78 -3.23
C SER A 80 6.51 -10.76 -4.39
N HIS A 81 5.21 -10.59 -4.11
CA HIS A 81 4.30 -10.10 -5.13
C HIS A 81 4.89 -8.78 -5.60
N GLU A 82 5.44 -8.75 -6.81
CA GLU A 82 5.98 -7.54 -7.39
C GLU A 82 4.85 -6.51 -7.36
N VAL A 83 4.98 -5.49 -6.50
CA VAL A 83 4.04 -4.38 -6.45
C VAL A 83 3.90 -3.90 -7.90
N PRO A 84 2.68 -3.90 -8.48
CA PRO A 84 2.49 -3.39 -9.82
C PRO A 84 3.12 -1.99 -9.85
N VAL A 85 4.11 -1.82 -10.71
CA VAL A 85 5.12 -0.74 -10.66
C VAL A 85 4.54 0.67 -10.73
N GLU A 86 3.24 0.86 -10.95
CA GLU A 86 2.62 2.18 -10.84
C GLU A 86 1.20 2.08 -10.27
N LEU A 87 1.10 2.38 -8.97
CA LEU A 87 -0.06 3.09 -8.41
C LEU A 87 -0.24 4.37 -9.23
N VAL A 88 -0.95 4.27 -10.36
CA VAL A 88 -1.04 5.25 -11.46
C VAL A 88 -0.64 6.63 -10.97
N ALA A 89 0.62 7.00 -11.22
CA ALA A 89 1.05 8.37 -10.98
C ALA A 89 0.07 9.26 -11.75
N PRO A 90 -0.45 10.35 -11.16
CA PRO A 90 -1.42 11.17 -11.86
C PRO A 90 -0.82 11.52 -13.22
N GLU A 91 -1.57 11.31 -14.30
CA GLU A 91 -0.98 11.42 -15.64
C GLU A 91 -0.40 12.82 -15.81
N ILE A 92 0.90 12.89 -16.12
CA ILE A 92 1.47 14.13 -16.64
C ILE A 92 0.80 14.31 -17.99
N GLN A 93 -0.04 15.33 -18.10
CA GLN A 93 -0.66 15.67 -19.37
C GLN A 93 0.45 15.87 -20.41
N CYS A 94 0.52 14.94 -21.36
CA CYS A 94 1.57 14.88 -22.36
C CYS A 94 1.10 15.53 -23.67
N LEU A 95 2.07 15.87 -24.52
CA LEU A 95 1.78 16.41 -25.85
C LEU A 95 1.59 15.28 -26.84
N ASN A 96 0.64 15.44 -27.76
CA ASN A 96 0.35 14.48 -28.81
C ASN A 96 1.12 14.82 -30.10
N VAL A 97 1.32 13.81 -30.95
CA VAL A 97 1.85 14.04 -32.30
C VAL A 97 0.91 14.97 -33.07
N GLY A 98 1.47 16.04 -33.62
CA GLY A 98 0.73 17.10 -34.30
C GLY A 98 0.44 18.33 -33.43
N ASP A 99 0.66 18.26 -32.11
CA ASP A 99 0.45 19.41 -31.24
C ASP A 99 1.43 20.54 -31.57
N SER A 100 0.92 21.77 -31.48
CA SER A 100 1.74 22.97 -31.65
C SER A 100 2.48 23.27 -30.36
N VAL A 101 3.79 23.51 -30.49
CA VAL A 101 4.69 23.80 -29.38
C VAL A 101 5.58 24.99 -29.71
N ASP A 102 6.13 25.60 -28.66
CA ASP A 102 7.24 26.52 -28.77
C ASP A 102 8.54 25.79 -28.40
N TYR A 103 9.64 26.09 -29.10
CA TYR A 103 10.97 25.55 -28.82
C TYR A 103 11.92 26.64 -28.29
N PHE A 104 12.54 26.43 -27.12
CA PHE A 104 13.53 27.36 -26.59
C PHE A 104 14.85 27.17 -27.32
N SER A 105 15.22 28.12 -28.18
CA SER A 105 16.48 28.08 -28.92
C SER A 105 17.68 28.43 -28.02
N PRO A 106 18.63 27.51 -27.78
CA PRO A 106 19.81 27.82 -26.94
C PRO A 106 20.72 28.87 -27.57
N THR A 107 20.76 28.94 -28.90
CA THR A 107 21.60 29.88 -29.63
C THR A 107 21.05 31.31 -29.59
N ASN A 108 19.73 31.45 -29.72
CA ASN A 108 19.07 32.76 -29.79
C ASN A 108 18.50 33.23 -28.45
N GLN A 109 18.52 32.37 -27.43
CA GLN A 109 17.97 32.63 -26.09
C GLN A 109 16.53 33.14 -26.14
N ARG A 110 15.71 32.52 -26.99
CA ARG A 110 14.29 32.85 -27.19
C ARG A 110 13.47 31.64 -27.60
N TRP A 111 12.18 31.72 -27.32
CA TRP A 111 11.17 30.80 -27.84
C TRP A 111 10.97 31.01 -29.34
N LEU A 112 10.88 29.91 -30.08
CA LEU A 112 10.49 29.85 -31.48
C LEU A 112 9.12 29.19 -31.56
N ASP A 113 8.16 29.90 -32.14
CA ASP A 113 6.78 29.47 -32.31
C ASP A 113 6.60 28.60 -33.56
N ASN A 114 5.37 28.11 -33.76
CA ASN A 114 4.98 27.30 -34.92
C ASN A 114 5.79 26.00 -35.07
N CYS A 115 6.28 25.46 -33.95
CA CYS A 115 6.88 24.13 -33.93
C CYS A 115 5.79 23.07 -33.80
N THR A 116 6.06 21.86 -34.25
CA THR A 116 5.09 20.75 -34.21
C THR A 116 5.73 19.48 -33.68
N VAL A 117 5.04 18.81 -32.75
CA VAL A 117 5.44 17.49 -32.26
C VAL A 117 5.32 16.48 -33.38
N MET A 118 6.43 15.82 -33.69
CA MET A 118 6.54 14.79 -34.73
C MET A 118 6.42 13.38 -34.15
N GLU A 119 6.92 13.17 -32.93
CA GLU A 119 6.97 11.88 -32.26
C GLU A 119 7.02 12.08 -30.74
N VAL A 120 6.40 11.15 -30.01
CA VAL A 120 6.44 11.06 -28.54
C VAL A 120 7.14 9.75 -28.21
N ASN A 121 8.28 9.82 -27.54
CA ASN A 121 9.06 8.65 -27.16
C ASN A 121 8.51 8.05 -25.85
N GLU A 122 8.64 6.74 -25.68
CA GLU A 122 8.21 6.02 -24.45
C GLU A 122 8.87 6.54 -23.17
N ASN A 123 10.07 7.15 -23.28
CA ASN A 123 10.78 7.74 -22.15
C ASN A 123 10.32 9.17 -21.78
N GLY A 124 9.21 9.65 -22.34
CA GLY A 124 8.63 10.98 -22.07
C GLY A 124 9.34 12.14 -22.78
N THR A 125 10.25 11.87 -23.71
CA THR A 125 10.89 12.89 -24.55
C THR A 125 10.20 13.00 -25.91
N TYR A 126 10.38 14.15 -26.58
CA TYR A 126 9.67 14.46 -27.81
C TYR A 126 10.64 14.68 -28.98
N VAL A 127 10.15 14.43 -30.20
CA VAL A 127 10.79 14.88 -31.43
C VAL A 127 9.95 16.02 -31.99
N VAL A 128 10.57 17.17 -32.25
CA VAL A 128 9.86 18.39 -32.65
C VAL A 128 10.46 18.97 -33.92
N SER A 129 9.59 19.36 -34.84
CA SER A 129 9.97 20.14 -36.01
C SER A 129 10.00 21.63 -35.67
N VAL A 130 11.12 22.28 -36.00
CA VAL A 130 11.36 23.70 -35.72
C VAL A 130 11.56 24.42 -37.06
N PRO A 131 10.52 25.05 -37.61
CA PRO A 131 10.64 25.84 -38.83
C PRO A 131 11.56 27.03 -38.62
N LYS A 132 12.56 27.19 -39.51
CA LYS A 132 13.39 28.39 -39.61
C LYS A 132 13.16 29.06 -40.96
N SER A 133 13.68 30.27 -41.11
CA SER A 133 13.51 31.09 -42.33
C SER A 133 13.96 30.41 -43.64
N SER A 134 14.84 29.41 -43.58
CA SER A 134 15.40 28.74 -44.77
C SER A 134 15.27 27.21 -44.79
N ARG A 135 14.88 26.58 -43.68
CA ARG A 135 14.77 25.12 -43.54
C ARG A 135 13.96 24.75 -42.31
N ILE A 136 13.48 23.52 -42.27
CA ILE A 136 12.94 22.91 -41.05
C ILE A 136 14.07 22.13 -40.39
N GLU A 137 14.30 22.36 -39.09
CA GLU A 137 15.22 21.54 -38.30
C GLU A 137 14.42 20.58 -37.42
N THR A 138 14.87 19.34 -37.32
CA THR A 138 14.33 18.37 -36.37
C THR A 138 15.14 18.41 -35.07
N LYS A 139 14.46 18.49 -33.93
CA LYS A 139 15.05 18.36 -32.60
C LYS A 139 14.58 17.05 -31.98
N TYR A 140 15.51 16.31 -31.42
CA TYR A 140 15.28 14.98 -30.85
C TYR A 140 15.45 15.03 -29.34
N ALA A 141 14.72 14.17 -28.64
CA ALA A 141 14.80 13.98 -27.20
C ALA A 141 14.64 15.30 -26.40
N VAL A 142 13.77 16.20 -26.85
CA VAL A 142 13.45 17.43 -26.12
C VAL A 142 12.43 17.13 -25.02
N THR A 143 12.49 17.86 -23.91
CA THR A 143 11.55 17.72 -22.79
C THR A 143 10.74 19.00 -22.61
N ILE A 144 9.60 18.88 -21.94
CA ILE A 144 8.80 20.03 -21.52
C ILE A 144 9.54 20.73 -20.37
N GLY A 145 9.71 22.05 -20.46
CA GLY A 145 10.33 22.86 -19.41
C GLY A 145 10.85 24.21 -19.91
N ASP A 146 11.51 24.96 -19.03
CA ASP A 146 11.91 26.36 -19.29
C ASP A 146 13.39 26.54 -19.64
N SER A 147 14.15 25.45 -19.68
CA SER A 147 15.58 25.48 -19.96
C SER A 147 15.87 25.58 -21.46
N PRO A 148 17.03 26.15 -21.86
CA PRO A 148 17.45 26.15 -23.25
C PRO A 148 17.49 24.75 -23.86
N GLY A 149 16.74 24.54 -24.94
CA GLY A 149 16.61 23.24 -25.62
C GLY A 149 15.34 22.48 -25.25
N CYS A 150 14.56 22.97 -24.29
CA CYS A 150 13.24 22.44 -23.96
C CYS A 150 12.15 22.98 -24.91
N ILE A 151 10.98 22.37 -24.79
CA ILE A 151 9.74 22.80 -25.44
C ILE A 151 8.71 23.19 -24.40
N ARG A 152 7.69 23.94 -24.83
CA ARG A 152 6.47 24.13 -24.06
C ARG A 152 5.25 24.05 -24.99
N PRO A 153 4.07 23.71 -24.47
CA PRO A 153 2.84 23.76 -25.23
C PRO A 153 2.55 25.18 -25.76
N SER A 154 2.08 25.31 -27.01
CA SER A 154 1.59 26.60 -27.53
C SER A 154 0.25 27.02 -26.93
N GLN A 155 -0.48 26.07 -26.34
CA GLN A 155 -1.71 26.31 -25.57
C GLN A 155 -1.53 25.77 -24.16
N PRO A 156 -1.98 26.49 -23.11
CA PRO A 156 -1.91 26.01 -21.74
C PRO A 156 -2.55 24.62 -21.61
N LEU A 157 -1.86 23.65 -21.00
CA LEU A 157 -2.44 22.34 -20.73
C LEU A 157 -3.46 22.41 -19.60
N PHE A 158 -3.21 23.31 -18.64
CA PHE A 158 -4.13 23.62 -17.56
C PHE A 158 -4.73 25.01 -17.74
N THR A 159 -5.93 25.18 -17.22
CA THR A 159 -6.68 26.44 -17.22
C THR A 159 -6.94 26.90 -15.80
N ILE A 160 -7.16 28.21 -15.62
CA ILE A 160 -7.50 28.80 -14.32
C ILE A 160 -8.71 28.07 -13.73
N GLY A 161 -8.59 27.63 -12.49
CA GLY A 161 -9.61 26.85 -11.80
C GLY A 161 -9.47 25.33 -11.91
N ASN A 162 -8.56 24.79 -12.73
CA ASN A 162 -8.28 23.36 -12.71
C ASN A 162 -7.69 22.93 -11.36
N ARG A 163 -8.20 21.81 -10.85
CA ARG A 163 -7.68 21.13 -9.68
C ARG A 163 -6.46 20.31 -10.08
N VAL A 164 -5.37 20.49 -9.35
CA VAL A 164 -4.09 19.89 -9.67
C VAL A 164 -3.39 19.37 -8.42
N LEU A 165 -2.54 18.39 -8.64
CA LEU A 165 -1.51 17.93 -7.71
C LEU A 165 -0.20 18.58 -8.15
N ALA A 166 0.51 19.26 -7.24
CA ALA A 166 1.77 19.91 -7.55
C ALA A 166 2.87 19.55 -6.55
N ASN A 167 4.06 19.23 -7.05
CA ASN A 167 5.23 18.93 -6.21
C ASN A 167 5.81 20.23 -5.63
N TRP A 168 5.45 20.61 -4.41
CA TRP A 168 5.89 21.87 -3.79
C TRP A 168 7.42 21.94 -3.67
N LYS A 169 8.01 22.99 -4.25
CA LYS A 169 9.47 23.22 -4.30
C LYS A 169 10.33 22.02 -4.70
N ASN A 170 9.80 21.04 -5.45
CA ASN A 170 10.46 19.76 -5.73
C ASN A 170 10.88 18.99 -4.47
N ALA A 171 10.17 19.19 -3.35
CA ALA A 171 10.47 18.55 -2.08
C ALA A 171 10.10 17.06 -2.05
N GLY A 172 9.35 16.58 -3.05
CA GLY A 172 8.94 15.18 -3.20
C GLY A 172 7.42 15.02 -3.08
N PRO A 173 6.80 15.42 -1.96
CA PRO A 173 5.36 15.28 -1.80
C PRO A 173 4.57 16.16 -2.79
N LEU A 174 3.54 15.57 -3.38
CA LEU A 174 2.55 16.30 -4.18
C LEU A 174 1.49 16.90 -3.25
N TYR A 175 1.09 18.14 -3.49
CA TYR A 175 0.08 18.86 -2.73
C TYR A 175 -1.03 19.31 -3.65
N PHE A 176 -2.26 19.29 -3.15
CA PHE A 176 -3.40 19.76 -3.91
C PHE A 176 -3.43 21.27 -3.98
N GLY A 177 -3.79 21.75 -5.15
CA GLY A 177 -4.05 23.15 -5.36
C GLY A 177 -4.97 23.38 -6.54
N THR A 178 -5.23 24.65 -6.76
CA THR A 178 -5.97 25.15 -7.91
C THR A 178 -5.06 26.03 -8.72
N ILE A 179 -5.09 25.89 -10.05
CA ILE A 179 -4.43 26.84 -10.95
C ILE A 179 -5.06 28.21 -10.73
N ALA A 180 -4.29 29.11 -10.13
CA ALA A 180 -4.68 30.47 -9.83
C ALA A 180 -4.45 31.40 -11.03
N ASP A 181 -3.35 31.20 -11.77
CA ASP A 181 -3.06 31.94 -12.99
C ASP A 181 -2.23 31.09 -13.98
N VAL A 182 -2.28 31.48 -15.26
CA VAL A 182 -1.51 30.87 -16.35
C VAL A 182 -0.60 31.94 -16.93
N ASN A 183 0.71 31.80 -16.69
CA ASN A 183 1.67 32.81 -17.10
C ASN A 183 1.96 32.75 -18.62
N PRO A 184 2.25 33.90 -19.28
CA PRO A 184 2.61 33.94 -20.70
C PRO A 184 3.88 33.16 -21.06
N ASP A 185 4.69 32.79 -20.07
CA ASP A 185 5.88 31.99 -20.26
C ASP A 185 5.65 30.48 -20.21
N GLY A 186 4.41 30.03 -19.93
CA GLY A 186 4.06 28.61 -19.83
C GLY A 186 4.15 28.03 -18.42
N THR A 187 4.54 28.83 -17.42
CA THR A 187 4.47 28.45 -16.01
C THR A 187 3.10 28.73 -15.41
N TYR A 188 2.78 28.14 -14.26
CA TYR A 188 1.48 28.28 -13.61
C TYR A 188 1.64 28.81 -12.19
N ASP A 189 0.69 29.63 -11.75
CA ASP A 189 0.60 30.01 -10.35
C ASP A 189 -0.44 29.10 -9.69
N ILE A 190 -0.09 28.53 -8.55
CA ILE A 190 -0.90 27.54 -7.84
C ILE A 190 -1.24 28.07 -6.47
N GLN A 191 -2.54 28.08 -6.16
CA GLN A 191 -3.05 28.27 -4.81
C GLN A 191 -3.31 26.90 -4.20
N TYR A 192 -2.54 26.54 -3.18
CA TYR A 192 -2.70 25.30 -2.44
C TYR A 192 -3.85 25.40 -1.44
N ASP A 193 -4.40 24.24 -1.09
CA ASP A 193 -5.58 24.13 -0.23
C ASP A 193 -5.29 24.46 1.23
N ASP A 194 -4.03 24.30 1.67
CA ASP A 194 -3.55 24.68 2.99
C ASP A 194 -3.39 26.22 3.16
N GLY A 195 -3.67 26.98 2.10
CA GLY A 195 -3.59 28.43 2.05
C GLY A 195 -2.26 28.95 1.49
N ASP A 196 -1.26 28.09 1.26
CA ASP A 196 -0.01 28.49 0.64
C ASP A 196 -0.18 28.72 -0.86
N ALA A 197 0.76 29.45 -1.46
CA ALA A 197 0.77 29.70 -2.90
C ALA A 197 2.19 29.56 -3.46
N GLU A 198 2.31 28.97 -4.64
CA GLU A 198 3.56 28.92 -5.41
C GLU A 198 3.36 29.61 -6.75
N LEU A 199 4.29 30.51 -7.09
CA LEU A 199 4.28 31.24 -8.34
C LEU A 199 5.24 30.61 -9.33
N ARG A 200 4.89 30.65 -10.61
CA ARG A 200 5.76 30.22 -11.72
C ARG A 200 6.20 28.76 -11.61
N VAL A 201 5.26 27.90 -11.23
CA VAL A 201 5.45 26.45 -11.16
C VAL A 201 5.61 25.89 -12.56
N GLU A 202 6.70 25.15 -12.77
CA GLU A 202 6.96 24.45 -14.02
C GLU A 202 5.88 23.40 -14.26
N GLN A 203 5.42 23.30 -15.51
CA GLN A 203 4.41 22.33 -15.93
C GLN A 203 4.72 20.88 -15.53
N SER A 204 6.00 20.49 -15.59
CA SER A 204 6.48 19.14 -15.24
C SER A 204 6.20 18.74 -13.79
N ARG A 205 5.90 19.72 -12.92
CA ARG A 205 5.62 19.52 -11.50
C ARG A 205 4.12 19.46 -11.19
N ILE A 206 3.27 19.59 -12.22
CA ILE A 206 1.82 19.74 -12.09
C ILE A 206 1.15 18.56 -12.77
N TYR A 207 0.22 17.95 -12.05
CA TYR A 207 -0.54 16.80 -12.47
C TYR A 207 -2.02 17.09 -12.29
N LEU A 208 -2.86 16.52 -13.15
CA LEU A 208 -4.30 16.70 -12.98
C LEU A 208 -4.76 16.01 -11.69
N ALA A 209 -5.57 16.69 -10.90
CA ALA A 209 -6.19 16.07 -9.75
C ALA A 209 -7.15 14.97 -10.21
N PRO A 210 -7.11 13.76 -9.61
CA PRO A 210 -8.13 12.77 -9.86
C PRO A 210 -9.50 13.31 -9.46
N ASN A 211 -10.50 13.05 -10.29
CA ASN A 211 -11.88 13.40 -9.97
C ASN A 211 -12.47 12.30 -9.08
N LEU A 212 -12.56 12.58 -7.78
CA LEU A 212 -13.03 11.62 -6.78
C LEU A 212 -14.49 11.86 -6.43
N SER A 213 -15.22 10.76 -6.32
CA SER A 213 -16.60 10.69 -5.86
C SER A 213 -16.71 9.77 -4.64
N VAL A 214 -17.75 9.98 -3.83
CA VAL A 214 -18.07 9.08 -2.71
C VAL A 214 -18.40 7.70 -3.28
N GLY A 215 -17.75 6.66 -2.73
CA GLY A 215 -17.85 5.28 -3.19
C GLY A 215 -16.73 4.83 -4.14
N ASP A 216 -15.89 5.74 -4.62
CA ASP A 216 -14.76 5.37 -5.48
C ASP A 216 -13.77 4.46 -4.73
N ARG A 217 -13.24 3.45 -5.44
CA ARG A 217 -12.19 2.58 -4.90
C ARG A 217 -10.82 3.25 -5.08
N VAL A 218 -10.05 3.29 -4.00
CA VAL A 218 -8.79 4.01 -3.93
C VAL A 218 -7.73 3.22 -3.17
N PHE A 219 -6.47 3.44 -3.51
CA PHE A 219 -5.32 3.06 -2.69
C PHE A 219 -4.92 4.24 -1.80
N VAL A 220 -4.77 4.01 -0.51
CA VAL A 220 -4.42 5.05 0.45
C VAL A 220 -3.14 4.69 1.17
N ASN A 221 -2.15 5.59 1.14
CA ASN A 221 -0.91 5.46 1.91
C ASN A 221 -1.25 5.54 3.40
N TRP A 222 -1.32 4.38 4.06
CA TRP A 222 -1.77 4.25 5.44
C TRP A 222 -0.79 4.93 6.40
N LYS A 223 -1.33 5.84 7.23
CA LYS A 223 -0.59 6.70 8.18
C LYS A 223 0.69 7.37 7.62
N ALA A 224 0.78 7.54 6.30
CA ALA A 224 1.96 8.05 5.59
C ALA A 224 3.25 7.20 5.78
N HIS A 225 3.13 5.90 6.12
CA HIS A 225 4.28 5.00 6.27
C HIS A 225 4.88 4.52 4.95
N GLY A 226 4.20 4.76 3.82
CA GLY A 226 4.67 4.38 2.48
C GLY A 226 3.93 3.18 1.89
N TYR A 227 3.08 2.53 2.66
CA TYR A 227 2.29 1.36 2.27
C TYR A 227 0.87 1.77 1.87
N TYR A 228 0.42 1.33 0.71
CA TYR A 228 -0.89 1.66 0.18
C TYR A 228 -1.85 0.49 0.37
N PHE A 229 -3.02 0.79 0.95
CA PHE A 229 -4.07 -0.19 1.18
C PHE A 229 -5.33 0.18 0.43
N PRO A 230 -6.07 -0.81 -0.07
CA PRO A 230 -7.34 -0.58 -0.75
C PRO A 230 -8.40 -0.06 0.24
N ALA A 231 -9.18 0.91 -0.22
CA ALA A 231 -10.24 1.54 0.55
C ALA A 231 -11.32 2.11 -0.37
N HIS A 232 -12.46 2.46 0.23
CA HIS A 232 -13.55 3.18 -0.43
C HIS A 232 -13.66 4.60 0.12
N VAL A 233 -13.89 5.57 -0.76
CA VAL A 233 -14.14 6.96 -0.35
C VAL A 233 -15.47 7.05 0.40
N ALA A 234 -15.42 7.28 1.70
CA ALA A 234 -16.59 7.38 2.56
C ALA A 234 -17.22 8.77 2.53
N SER A 235 -16.40 9.82 2.56
CA SER A 235 -16.86 11.21 2.44
C SER A 235 -15.76 12.13 1.94
N ILE A 236 -16.15 13.21 1.25
CA ILE A 236 -15.24 14.26 0.79
C ILE A 236 -15.56 15.53 1.57
N HIS A 237 -14.55 16.08 2.24
CA HIS A 237 -14.69 17.28 3.06
C HIS A 237 -14.57 18.56 2.24
N PRO A 238 -15.11 19.70 2.73
CA PRO A 238 -14.98 20.99 2.06
C PRO A 238 -13.55 21.50 1.93
N ASP A 239 -12.65 21.06 2.82
CA ASP A 239 -11.22 21.37 2.80
C ASP A 239 -10.42 20.44 1.87
N HIS A 240 -11.12 19.65 1.05
CA HIS A 240 -10.57 18.69 0.09
C HIS A 240 -9.81 17.52 0.71
N THR A 241 -9.88 17.33 2.03
CA THR A 241 -9.51 16.04 2.62
C THR A 241 -10.63 15.03 2.43
N ILE A 242 -10.32 13.75 2.56
CA ILE A 242 -11.32 12.69 2.48
C ILE A 242 -11.29 11.82 3.72
N ARG A 243 -12.43 11.21 3.98
CA ARG A 243 -12.54 10.03 4.83
C ARG A 243 -12.62 8.81 3.94
N VAL A 244 -11.87 7.77 4.30
CA VAL A 244 -11.97 6.47 3.66
C VAL A 244 -12.32 5.40 4.67
N ASP A 245 -13.04 4.40 4.21
CA ASP A 245 -13.26 3.16 4.93
C ASP A 245 -12.43 2.09 4.19
N TYR A 246 -11.44 1.53 4.86
CA TYR A 246 -10.57 0.49 4.34
C TYR A 246 -11.31 -0.85 4.22
N ASP A 247 -10.83 -1.73 3.35
CA ASP A 247 -11.48 -3.02 3.13
C ASP A 247 -11.47 -3.92 4.39
N ASP A 248 -10.53 -3.72 5.31
CA ASP A 248 -10.43 -4.41 6.61
C ASP A 248 -11.42 -3.91 7.67
N GLY A 249 -12.16 -2.84 7.35
CA GLY A 249 -13.11 -2.20 8.24
C GLY A 249 -12.51 -1.10 9.13
N ASP A 250 -11.21 -0.81 9.01
CA ASP A 250 -10.66 0.41 9.59
C ASP A 250 -11.16 1.65 8.85
N THR A 251 -11.13 2.78 9.54
CA THR A 251 -11.49 4.06 8.95
C THR A 251 -10.41 5.08 9.24
N GLU A 252 -10.06 5.88 8.24
CA GLU A 252 -9.17 7.03 8.43
C GLU A 252 -9.84 8.29 7.87
N ASP A 253 -9.72 9.38 8.62
CA ASP A 253 -10.37 10.65 8.32
C ASP A 253 -9.33 11.77 8.17
N ASN A 254 -9.72 12.86 7.50
CA ASN A 254 -8.87 14.00 7.16
C ASN A 254 -7.63 13.59 6.35
N ILE A 255 -7.80 12.62 5.46
CA ILE A 255 -6.72 12.13 4.61
C ILE A 255 -6.51 13.14 3.49
N PRO A 256 -5.31 13.74 3.36
CA PRO A 256 -5.00 14.55 2.21
C PRO A 256 -4.98 13.65 0.98
N LEU A 257 -5.63 14.11 -0.08
CA LEU A 257 -5.71 13.38 -1.34
C LEU A 257 -4.33 13.06 -1.95
N SER A 258 -3.24 13.70 -1.50
CA SER A 258 -1.86 13.35 -1.89
C SER A 258 -1.45 11.93 -1.49
N ARG A 259 -2.08 11.38 -0.45
CA ARG A 259 -1.93 9.99 0.00
C ARG A 259 -2.84 9.02 -0.74
N VAL A 260 -3.69 9.51 -1.64
CA VAL A 260 -4.74 8.74 -2.30
C VAL A 260 -4.36 8.52 -3.76
N ARG A 261 -4.62 7.32 -4.26
CA ARG A 261 -4.46 6.92 -5.65
C ARG A 261 -5.76 6.27 -6.09
N VAL A 262 -6.28 6.66 -7.26
CA VAL A 262 -7.55 6.11 -7.74
C VAL A 262 -7.31 4.75 -8.39
N ILE A 263 -8.16 3.79 -8.07
CA ILE A 263 -8.21 2.51 -8.77
C ILE A 263 -9.29 2.66 -9.84
N THR A 264 -8.90 2.63 -11.11
CA THR A 264 -9.85 2.64 -12.22
C THR A 264 -10.24 1.21 -12.57
N GLU A 265 -11.50 1.00 -12.96
CA GLU A 265 -11.98 -0.32 -13.39
C GLU A 265 -11.26 -0.87 -14.63
N GLU A 266 -10.63 0.02 -15.39
CA GLU A 266 -9.85 -0.32 -16.58
C GLU A 266 -8.51 -1.00 -16.22
N ASN A 267 -8.00 -0.78 -15.01
CA ASN A 267 -6.73 -1.34 -14.57
C ASN A 267 -6.94 -2.66 -13.81
N LYS A 268 -7.22 -3.72 -14.57
CA LYS A 268 -7.50 -5.06 -14.03
C LYS A 268 -6.37 -5.62 -13.16
N GLU A 269 -5.11 -5.33 -13.50
CA GLU A 269 -3.95 -5.78 -12.73
C GLU A 269 -3.90 -5.14 -11.33
N VAL A 270 -4.19 -3.83 -11.25
CA VAL A 270 -4.26 -3.11 -9.96
C VAL A 270 -5.46 -3.56 -9.14
N MET A 271 -6.57 -3.91 -9.78
CA MET A 271 -7.75 -4.45 -9.11
C MET A 271 -7.50 -5.84 -8.52
N GLU A 272 -6.90 -6.75 -9.30
CA GLU A 272 -6.52 -8.08 -8.82
C GLU A 272 -5.51 -8.00 -7.67
N TYR A 273 -4.56 -7.05 -7.72
CA TYR A 273 -3.62 -6.80 -6.61
C TYR A 273 -4.31 -6.26 -5.36
N ALA A 274 -5.25 -5.31 -5.51
CA ALA A 274 -6.05 -4.80 -4.40
C ALA A 274 -6.85 -5.90 -3.72
N ASP A 275 -7.50 -6.76 -4.52
CA ASP A 275 -8.30 -7.88 -4.02
C ASP A 275 -7.41 -8.90 -3.30
N ALA A 276 -6.22 -9.20 -3.83
CA ALA A 276 -5.26 -10.10 -3.17
C ALA A 276 -4.77 -9.57 -1.81
N ILE A 277 -4.52 -8.26 -1.68
CA ILE A 277 -4.19 -7.63 -0.39
C ILE A 277 -5.36 -7.79 0.59
N SER A 278 -6.57 -7.41 0.17
CA SER A 278 -7.76 -7.46 1.03
C SER A 278 -8.08 -8.90 1.47
N GLU A 279 -7.95 -9.88 0.57
CA GLU A 279 -8.15 -11.29 0.89
C GLU A 279 -7.10 -11.79 1.90
N SER A 280 -5.82 -11.49 1.67
CA SER A 280 -4.74 -11.88 2.58
C SER A 280 -4.91 -11.25 3.97
N GLU A 281 -5.36 -9.98 4.01
CA GLU A 281 -5.61 -9.26 5.26
C GLU A 281 -6.82 -9.83 6.00
N GLU A 282 -7.94 -10.09 5.31
CA GLU A 282 -9.13 -10.68 5.95
C GLU A 282 -8.86 -12.11 6.43
N GLU A 283 -8.08 -12.93 5.70
CA GLU A 283 -7.66 -14.25 6.17
C GLU A 283 -6.88 -14.16 7.50
N LEU A 284 -5.91 -13.24 7.58
CA LEU A 284 -5.18 -12.96 8.82
C LEU A 284 -6.11 -12.50 9.94
N LEU A 285 -7.03 -11.58 9.67
CA LEU A 285 -7.98 -11.06 10.65
C LEU A 285 -8.92 -12.15 11.17
N GLN A 286 -9.46 -12.98 10.30
CA GLN A 286 -10.32 -14.11 10.68
C GLN A 286 -9.58 -15.07 11.59
N ALA A 287 -8.31 -15.29 11.29
CA ALA A 287 -7.50 -16.24 12.02
C ALA A 287 -7.08 -15.67 13.40
N PHE A 288 -6.89 -14.36 13.56
CA PHE A 288 -6.79 -13.69 14.87
C PHE A 288 -8.11 -13.69 15.67
N ARG A 289 -9.26 -13.56 15.00
CA ARG A 289 -10.60 -13.60 15.65
C ARG A 289 -10.85 -14.92 16.40
N VAL A 290 -10.16 -16.01 16.04
CA VAL A 290 -10.22 -17.28 16.78
C VAL A 290 -9.78 -17.13 18.23
N PHE A 291 -8.80 -16.25 18.47
CA PHE A 291 -8.22 -16.00 19.78
C PHE A 291 -8.95 -14.87 20.53
N ASP A 292 -9.57 -13.95 19.81
CA ASP A 292 -10.35 -12.83 20.35
C ASP A 292 -11.83 -13.18 20.58
N THR A 293 -12.08 -14.10 21.53
CA THR A 293 -13.44 -14.55 21.88
C THR A 293 -14.39 -13.43 22.37
N GLN A 294 -13.84 -12.28 22.74
CA GLN A 294 -14.58 -11.12 23.24
C GLN A 294 -14.79 -10.05 22.17
N GLU A 295 -14.32 -10.27 20.94
CA GLU A 295 -14.37 -9.31 19.82
C GLU A 295 -13.82 -7.92 20.22
N THR A 296 -12.75 -7.93 21.03
CA THR A 296 -12.07 -6.73 21.52
C THR A 296 -11.31 -5.99 20.43
N GLY A 297 -10.91 -6.68 19.36
CA GLY A 297 -10.00 -6.16 18.35
C GLY A 297 -8.52 -6.24 18.75
N THR A 298 -8.19 -6.83 19.91
CA THR A 298 -6.81 -6.94 20.39
C THR A 298 -6.41 -8.37 20.73
N ILE A 299 -5.10 -8.62 20.71
CA ILE A 299 -4.46 -9.84 21.19
C ILE A 299 -3.33 -9.47 22.14
N SER A 300 -3.26 -10.11 23.30
CA SER A 300 -2.16 -9.88 24.23
C SER A 300 -0.83 -10.38 23.63
N ALA A 301 0.26 -9.66 23.86
CA ALA A 301 1.60 -10.06 23.41
C ALA A 301 1.98 -11.47 23.91
N THR A 302 1.55 -11.83 25.12
CA THR A 302 1.75 -13.18 25.67
C THR A 302 1.03 -14.26 24.84
N GLU A 303 -0.19 -13.98 24.37
CA GLU A 303 -0.94 -14.91 23.54
C GLU A 303 -0.35 -15.02 22.13
N LEU A 304 0.08 -13.89 21.55
CA LEU A 304 0.81 -13.90 20.28
C LEU A 304 2.13 -14.70 20.38
N PHE A 305 2.88 -14.53 21.48
CA PHE A 305 4.08 -15.32 21.76
C PHE A 305 3.77 -16.81 21.82
N ARG A 306 2.71 -17.20 22.54
CA ARG A 306 2.25 -18.59 22.63
C ARG A 306 1.88 -19.16 21.26
N ILE A 307 1.19 -18.39 20.43
CA ILE A 307 0.85 -18.81 19.06
C ILE A 307 2.11 -19.07 18.25
N LEU A 308 3.10 -18.17 18.29
CA LEU A 308 4.33 -18.27 17.48
C LEU A 308 5.27 -19.40 17.92
N THR A 309 5.26 -19.74 19.21
CA THR A 309 6.19 -20.72 19.81
C THR A 309 5.59 -22.10 20.01
N GLU A 310 4.26 -22.21 20.14
CA GLU A 310 3.59 -23.46 20.47
C GLU A 310 2.62 -23.95 19.38
N MET A 311 2.25 -23.10 18.41
CA MET A 311 1.22 -23.44 17.42
C MET A 311 1.76 -23.37 15.99
N GLY A 312 1.53 -24.41 15.17
CA GLY A 312 1.99 -24.51 13.78
C GLY A 312 2.94 -25.68 13.52
N ASP A 313 3.20 -25.98 12.24
CA ASP A 313 4.06 -27.10 11.81
C ASP A 313 5.56 -26.82 12.03
N GLN A 314 5.96 -25.54 12.10
CA GLN A 314 7.32 -25.08 12.44
C GLN A 314 7.25 -23.95 13.48
N PRO A 315 7.21 -24.28 14.78
CA PRO A 315 7.26 -23.26 15.83
C PRO A 315 8.59 -22.51 15.79
N ILE A 316 8.53 -21.18 15.95
CA ILE A 316 9.71 -20.34 16.09
C ILE A 316 10.32 -20.59 17.49
N ASP A 317 11.65 -20.54 17.60
CA ASP A 317 12.31 -20.65 18.89
C ASP A 317 11.91 -19.47 19.79
N GLU A 318 11.63 -19.74 21.07
CA GLU A 318 11.26 -18.73 22.04
C GLU A 318 12.21 -17.53 22.05
N SER A 319 13.52 -17.76 21.88
CA SER A 319 14.52 -16.69 21.87
C SER A 319 14.39 -15.76 20.66
N GLU A 320 14.01 -16.30 19.50
CA GLU A 320 13.84 -15.54 18.26
C GLU A 320 12.57 -14.67 18.30
N VAL A 321 11.47 -15.19 18.85
CA VAL A 321 10.25 -14.40 19.09
C VAL A 321 10.49 -13.29 20.12
N PHE A 322 11.29 -13.55 21.16
CA PHE A 322 11.67 -12.54 22.15
C PHE A 322 12.54 -11.42 21.55
N GLU A 323 13.53 -11.77 20.72
CA GLU A 323 14.37 -10.78 20.03
C GLU A 323 13.51 -9.90 19.11
N LEU A 324 12.59 -10.51 18.38
CA LEU A 324 11.65 -9.80 17.53
C LEU A 324 10.77 -8.81 18.30
N PHE A 325 10.15 -9.24 19.40
CA PHE A 325 9.29 -8.35 20.19
C PHE A 325 10.09 -7.18 20.73
N ASN A 326 11.34 -7.41 21.14
CA ASN A 326 12.25 -6.36 21.58
C ASN A 326 12.61 -5.39 20.45
N ASP A 327 12.86 -5.88 19.24
CA ASP A 327 13.16 -5.04 18.07
C ASP A 327 11.96 -4.18 17.64
N LEU A 328 10.75 -4.72 17.77
CA LEU A 328 9.49 -3.99 17.53
C LEU A 328 9.08 -3.10 18.70
N GLY A 329 9.78 -3.17 19.85
CA GLY A 329 9.44 -2.43 21.07
C GLY A 329 8.12 -2.86 21.71
N ILE A 330 7.73 -4.12 21.52
CA ILE A 330 6.53 -4.72 22.08
C ILE A 330 6.86 -5.31 23.46
N GLU A 331 6.20 -4.81 24.50
CA GLU A 331 6.30 -5.35 25.84
C GLU A 331 5.40 -6.59 26.00
N MET A 332 5.77 -7.57 26.84
CA MET A 332 5.01 -8.83 27.00
C MET A 332 3.61 -8.66 27.62
N ASP A 333 3.35 -7.52 28.24
CA ASP A 333 2.07 -7.10 28.80
C ASP A 333 1.29 -6.14 27.87
N ALA A 334 1.79 -5.89 26.66
CA ALA A 334 1.09 -5.08 25.67
C ALA A 334 -0.14 -5.80 25.10
N GLU A 335 -1.19 -5.02 24.82
CA GLU A 335 -2.33 -5.43 24.01
C GLU A 335 -2.12 -4.91 22.59
N LEU A 336 -2.05 -5.83 21.62
CA LEU A 336 -1.75 -5.53 20.22
C LEU A 336 -3.05 -5.50 19.42
N ASP A 337 -3.25 -4.41 18.68
CA ASP A 337 -4.32 -4.32 17.69
C ASP A 337 -3.96 -5.21 16.49
N TYR A 338 -4.65 -6.34 16.34
CA TYR A 338 -4.34 -7.30 15.30
C TYR A 338 -4.74 -6.83 13.90
N ARG A 339 -5.56 -5.77 13.76
CA ARG A 339 -5.85 -5.14 12.46
C ARG A 339 -4.64 -4.38 11.95
N GLN A 340 -4.07 -3.57 12.84
CA GLN A 340 -2.82 -2.87 12.53
C GLN A 340 -1.69 -3.87 12.29
N LEU A 341 -1.62 -4.94 13.09
CA LEU A 341 -0.65 -6.00 12.87
C LEU A 341 -0.84 -6.62 11.48
N ALA A 342 -2.04 -7.09 11.13
CA ALA A 342 -2.34 -7.68 9.82
C ALA A 342 -1.91 -6.77 8.66
N LYS A 343 -2.19 -5.46 8.73
CA LYS A 343 -1.69 -4.46 7.76
C LYS A 343 -0.18 -4.47 7.62
N TRP A 344 0.55 -4.41 8.74
CA TRP A 344 2.01 -4.50 8.71
C TRP A 344 2.49 -5.82 8.10
N LEU A 345 1.76 -6.92 8.33
CA LEU A 345 2.14 -8.24 7.82
C LEU A 345 1.91 -8.39 6.30
N VAL A 346 0.80 -7.85 5.77
CA VAL A 346 0.50 -7.91 4.32
C VAL A 346 1.20 -6.83 3.51
N SER A 347 1.79 -5.82 4.19
CA SER A 347 2.56 -4.76 3.54
C SER A 347 3.65 -5.36 2.63
N PRO A 348 3.77 -4.92 1.36
CA PRO A 348 4.73 -5.45 0.41
C PRO A 348 6.19 -5.17 0.77
#